data_AF-A0A358FZN2-F1
#
_entry.id   AF-A0A358FZN2-F1
#
_cell.length_a   1.000
_cell.length_b   1.000
_cell.length_c   1.000
_cell.angle_alpha   90.00
_cell.angle_beta   90.00
_cell.angle_gamma   90.00
#
_symmetry.space_group_name_H-M   'P 1'
#
loop_
_entity.id
_entity.type
_entity.pdbx_description
1 polymer ?
#
loop_
_entity_poly.entity_id
_entity_poly.type
_entity_poly.pdbx_seq_one_letter_code
_entity_poly.pdbx_strand_id
1 'polypeptide(L)'
;GGGSADAAAVLRWAGISNAASTVTLGADVPFCLRGGRARITGIGENIEPLPHLDLTFTLVAPPLHVSTLAVYRTWDELGGPTGEGLNDLEPAALHVEPKLKWWREQIMSLTGTVPALAGSGSTWFVEGERDDALVELIGEGAVVHVARTRKAM
;
A
#
# COMPACT_ATOMS: atom_id res chain seq x y z
N GLY A 1 -0.49 1.10 -6.54
CA GLY A 1 0.46 2.24 -6.60
C GLY A 1 1.41 2.24 -7.80
N GLY A 2 1.96 1.11 -8.25
CA GLY A 2 3.02 1.09 -9.30
C GLY A 2 2.67 1.88 -10.57
N GLY A 3 1.55 1.56 -11.23
CA GLY A 3 1.13 2.27 -12.45
C GLY A 3 0.86 3.77 -12.24
N SER A 4 0.38 4.18 -11.07
CA SER A 4 0.20 5.59 -10.72
C SER A 4 1.54 6.31 -10.54
N ALA A 5 2.55 5.62 -10.01
CA ALA A 5 3.92 6.13 -9.92
C ALA A 5 4.56 6.28 -11.30
N ASP A 6 4.32 5.34 -12.21
CA ASP A 6 4.78 5.41 -13.61
C ASP A 6 4.12 6.59 -14.34
N ALA A 7 2.80 6.76 -14.21
CA ALA A 7 2.08 7.91 -14.76
C ALA A 7 2.64 9.23 -14.22
N ALA A 8 2.87 9.32 -12.91
CA ALA A 8 3.49 10.49 -12.28
C ALA A 8 4.91 10.76 -12.80
N ALA A 9 5.71 9.72 -13.08
CA ALA A 9 7.05 9.88 -13.65
C ALA A 9 6.98 10.47 -15.07
N VAL A 10 6.06 9.99 -15.91
CA VAL A 10 5.82 10.54 -17.26
C VAL A 10 5.33 11.98 -17.20
N LEU A 11 4.42 12.30 -16.28
CA LEU A 11 3.93 13.67 -16.08
C LEU A 11 5.03 14.64 -15.67
N ARG A 12 5.93 14.24 -14.75
CA ARG A 12 7.12 15.03 -14.40
C ARG A 12 8.02 15.26 -15.61
N TRP A 13 8.27 14.22 -16.40
CA TRP A 13 9.08 14.33 -17.61
C TRP A 13 8.46 15.30 -18.63
N ALA A 14 7.13 15.32 -18.74
CA ALA A 14 6.39 16.24 -19.59
C ALA A 14 6.26 17.67 -19.00
N GLY A 15 6.82 17.95 -17.82
CA GLY A 15 6.73 19.27 -17.17
C GLY A 15 5.39 19.56 -16.51
N ILE A 16 4.54 18.56 -16.31
CA ILE A 16 3.25 18.70 -15.63
C ILE A 16 3.47 18.57 -14.12
N SER A 17 3.15 19.64 -13.38
CA SER A 17 3.34 19.70 -11.92
C SER A 17 2.04 19.94 -11.13
N ASN A 18 0.93 20.26 -11.80
CA ASN A 18 -0.36 20.47 -11.13
C ASN A 18 -1.03 19.14 -10.78
N ALA A 19 -0.73 18.62 -9.59
CA ALA A 19 -1.24 17.33 -9.10
C ALA A 19 -2.77 17.23 -9.07
N ALA A 20 -3.51 18.30 -8.75
CA ALA A 20 -4.97 18.25 -8.67
C ALA A 20 -5.60 17.92 -10.04
N SER A 21 -4.97 18.36 -11.14
CA SER A 21 -5.46 18.12 -12.50
C SER A 21 -5.29 16.68 -12.99
N THR A 22 -4.54 15.84 -12.26
CA THR A 22 -4.16 14.50 -12.71
C THR A 22 -4.99 13.39 -12.05
N VAL A 23 -5.94 13.72 -11.17
CA VAL A 23 -6.75 12.73 -10.44
C VAL A 23 -7.60 11.86 -11.37
N THR A 24 -7.99 12.40 -12.53
CA THR A 24 -8.76 11.66 -13.55
C THR A 24 -7.98 10.52 -14.20
N LEU A 25 -6.64 10.53 -14.10
CA LEU A 25 -5.78 9.42 -14.54
C LEU A 25 -5.70 8.30 -13.48
N GLY A 26 -6.05 8.61 -12.23
CA GLY A 26 -6.05 7.69 -11.12
C GLY A 26 -5.91 8.41 -9.78
N ALA A 27 -6.63 7.93 -8.77
CA ALA A 27 -6.66 8.46 -7.40
C ALA A 27 -5.27 8.68 -6.77
N ASP A 28 -4.35 7.75 -7.02
CA ASP A 28 -2.99 7.81 -6.47
C ASP A 28 -2.04 8.72 -7.27
N VAL A 29 -2.37 9.09 -8.51
CA VAL A 29 -1.48 9.84 -9.42
C VAL A 29 -1.10 11.21 -8.85
N PRO A 30 -2.03 12.02 -8.31
CA PRO A 30 -1.71 13.30 -7.67
C PRO A 30 -0.65 13.16 -6.56
N PHE A 31 -0.82 12.16 -5.69
CA PHE A 31 0.14 11.90 -4.62
C PHE A 31 1.49 11.44 -5.17
N CYS A 32 1.49 10.51 -6.12
CA CYS A 32 2.70 10.04 -6.77
C CYS A 32 3.46 11.17 -7.51
N LEU A 33 2.74 12.17 -8.03
CA LEU A 33 3.35 13.34 -8.68
C LEU A 33 4.06 14.23 -7.66
N ARG A 34 3.42 14.46 -6.50
CA ARG A 34 3.88 15.35 -5.44
C ARG A 34 4.95 14.72 -4.53
N GLY A 35 4.81 13.44 -4.17
CA GLY A 35 5.75 12.68 -3.34
C GLY A 35 5.73 13.01 -1.83
N GLY A 36 6.69 12.45 -1.09
CA GLY A 36 6.85 12.68 0.35
C GLY A 36 5.77 12.05 1.23
N ARG A 37 5.47 12.68 2.36
CA ARG A 37 4.41 12.27 3.29
C ARG A 37 3.22 13.21 3.20
N ALA A 38 2.01 12.65 3.19
CA ALA A 38 0.78 13.42 3.05
C ALA A 38 -0.39 12.73 3.75
N ARG A 39 -1.38 13.52 4.15
CA ARG A 39 -2.75 13.04 4.34
C ARG A 39 -3.50 13.26 3.04
N ILE A 40 -4.13 12.20 2.54
CA ILE A 40 -4.91 12.23 1.30
C ILE A 40 -6.39 12.07 1.66
N THR A 41 -7.25 12.92 1.11
CA THR A 41 -8.71 12.86 1.29
C THR A 41 -9.45 13.09 -0.03
N GLY A 42 -10.77 12.93 -0.01
CA GLY A 42 -11.58 12.86 -1.23
C GLY A 42 -11.36 11.53 -1.94
N ILE A 43 -11.35 11.56 -3.26
CA ILE A 43 -10.97 10.41 -4.10
C ILE A 43 -9.45 10.35 -4.36
N GLY A 44 -8.65 11.26 -3.80
CA GLY A 44 -7.20 11.36 -4.02
C GLY A 44 -6.72 12.75 -4.45
N GLU A 45 -7.65 13.69 -4.67
CA GLU A 45 -7.39 15.04 -5.16
C GLU A 45 -6.93 16.02 -4.07
N ASN A 46 -7.27 15.76 -2.81
CA ASN A 46 -6.91 16.64 -1.69
C ASN A 46 -5.66 16.12 -0.99
N ILE A 47 -4.55 16.83 -1.18
CA ILE A 47 -3.24 16.46 -0.64
C ILE A 47 -2.82 17.46 0.42
N GLU A 48 -2.75 17.02 1.67
CA GLU A 48 -2.23 17.82 2.79
C GLU A 48 -0.81 17.32 3.15
N PRO A 49 0.24 18.12 2.89
CA PRO A 49 1.60 17.83 3.34
C PRO A 49 1.70 17.50 4.84
N LEU A 50 2.41 16.43 5.17
CA LEU A 50 2.76 16.09 6.56
C LEU A 50 4.28 16.20 6.78
N PRO A 51 4.74 16.50 8.01
CA PRO A 51 6.15 16.46 8.34
C PRO A 51 6.77 15.09 8.05
N HIS A 52 7.97 15.11 7.47
CA HIS A 52 8.78 13.92 7.22
C HIS A 52 9.03 13.14 8.52
N LEU A 53 9.01 11.81 8.44
CA LEU A 53 9.46 10.91 9.49
C LEU A 53 10.45 9.92 8.89
N ASP A 54 11.58 9.74 9.57
CA ASP A 54 12.55 8.69 9.24
C ASP A 54 12.02 7.37 9.78
N LEU A 55 11.47 6.54 8.89
CA LEU A 55 10.90 5.24 9.19
C LEU A 55 11.52 4.20 8.27
N THR A 56 11.66 3.00 8.81
CA THR A 56 12.04 1.80 8.04
C THR A 56 10.88 0.83 8.08
N PHE A 57 10.57 0.22 6.96
CA PHE A 57 9.54 -0.80 6.83
C PHE A 57 10.09 -2.00 6.08
N THR A 58 9.60 -3.18 6.41
CA THR A 58 9.81 -4.37 5.60
C THR A 58 8.52 -4.70 4.88
N LEU A 59 8.57 -4.68 3.56
CA LEU A 59 7.47 -5.02 2.66
C LEU A 59 7.55 -6.51 2.34
N VAL A 60 6.40 -7.18 2.38
CA VAL A 60 6.25 -8.58 1.96
C VAL A 60 5.19 -8.59 0.87
N ALA A 61 5.62 -8.83 -0.37
CA ALA A 61 4.73 -8.94 -1.51
C ALA A 61 4.57 -10.43 -1.88
N PRO A 62 3.43 -11.06 -1.52
CA PRO A 62 3.19 -12.44 -1.88
C PRO A 62 3.02 -12.63 -3.40
N PRO A 63 3.22 -13.86 -3.94
CA PRO A 63 3.06 -14.16 -5.36
C PRO A 63 1.57 -14.31 -5.76
N LEU A 64 0.76 -13.33 -5.39
CA LEU A 64 -0.68 -13.31 -5.65
C LEU A 64 -1.15 -11.92 -6.07
N HIS A 65 -2.24 -11.89 -6.83
CA HIS A 65 -2.86 -10.67 -7.32
C HIS A 65 -4.24 -10.48 -6.68
N VAL A 66 -4.52 -9.26 -6.23
CA VAL A 66 -5.83 -8.88 -5.68
C VAL A 66 -6.39 -7.76 -6.54
N SER A 67 -7.61 -7.97 -7.04
CA SER A 67 -8.29 -6.96 -7.86
C SER A 67 -8.81 -5.83 -6.98
N THR A 68 -8.25 -4.63 -7.13
CA THR A 68 -8.71 -3.42 -6.43
C THR A 68 -10.21 -3.20 -6.61
N LEU A 69 -10.73 -3.38 -7.83
CA LEU A 69 -12.16 -3.24 -8.11
C LEU A 69 -13.02 -4.24 -7.32
N ALA A 70 -12.57 -5.50 -7.22
CA ALA A 70 -13.29 -6.51 -6.46
C ALA A 70 -13.29 -6.16 -4.96
N VAL A 71 -12.16 -5.70 -4.42
CA VAL A 71 -12.06 -5.31 -3.01
C VAL A 71 -12.99 -4.15 -2.66
N TYR A 72 -13.03 -3.09 -3.47
CA TYR A 72 -13.95 -1.98 -3.22
C TYR A 72 -15.42 -2.41 -3.33
N ARG A 73 -15.77 -3.23 -4.33
CA ARG A 73 -17.15 -3.77 -4.46
C ARG A 73 -17.55 -4.60 -3.24
N THR A 74 -16.68 -5.51 -2.82
CA THR A 74 -16.93 -6.33 -1.62
C THR A 74 -16.98 -5.48 -0.36
N TRP A 75 -16.19 -4.41 -0.26
CA TRP A 75 -16.27 -3.47 0.87
C TRP A 75 -17.64 -2.78 0.92
N ASP A 76 -18.17 -2.33 -0.21
CA ASP A 76 -19.53 -1.77 -0.31
C ASP A 76 -20.60 -2.81 0.07
N GLU A 77 -20.48 -4.04 -0.42
CA GLU A 77 -21.40 -5.16 -0.12
C GLU A 77 -21.42 -5.54 1.36
N LEU A 78 -20.28 -5.39 2.05
CA LEU A 78 -20.14 -5.62 3.50
C LEU A 78 -20.65 -4.43 4.33
N GLY A 79 -21.16 -3.37 3.71
CA GLY A 79 -21.70 -2.19 4.39
C GLY A 79 -20.62 -1.21 4.87
N GLY A 80 -19.46 -1.20 4.22
CA GLY A 80 -18.36 -0.30 4.55
C GLY A 80 -17.69 -0.60 5.89
N PRO A 81 -17.18 -1.83 6.12
CA PRO A 81 -16.61 -2.22 7.39
C PRO A 81 -15.38 -1.38 7.75
N THR A 82 -15.24 -1.07 9.04
CA THR A 82 -13.98 -0.57 9.62
C THR A 82 -13.08 -1.77 9.93
N GLY A 83 -11.82 -1.69 9.55
CA GLY A 83 -10.83 -2.71 9.87
C GLY A 83 -10.43 -2.62 11.35
N GLU A 84 -10.01 -3.74 11.95
CA GLU A 84 -9.40 -3.71 13.30
C GLU A 84 -8.00 -3.07 13.29
N GLY A 85 -7.36 -3.03 12.12
CA GLY A 85 -6.02 -2.48 11.90
C GLY A 85 -6.02 -1.09 11.26
N LEU A 86 -4.95 -0.78 10.54
CA LEU A 86 -4.73 0.52 9.88
C LEU A 86 -5.53 0.70 8.57
N ASN A 87 -6.25 -0.32 8.12
CA ASN A 87 -6.82 -0.36 6.77
C ASN A 87 -8.23 -0.98 6.76
N ASP A 88 -9.23 -0.15 6.46
CA ASP A 88 -10.63 -0.55 6.37
C ASP A 88 -10.93 -1.48 5.19
N LEU A 89 -10.06 -1.56 4.19
CA LEU A 89 -10.20 -2.51 3.08
C LEU A 89 -9.77 -3.92 3.45
N GLU A 90 -9.06 -4.13 4.57
CA GLU A 90 -8.53 -5.44 4.94
C GLU A 90 -9.63 -6.53 5.01
N PRO A 91 -10.79 -6.34 5.66
CA PRO A 91 -11.84 -7.35 5.69
C PRO A 91 -12.34 -7.75 4.30
N ALA A 92 -12.54 -6.78 3.41
CA ALA A 92 -12.97 -7.03 2.04
C ALA A 92 -11.87 -7.71 1.22
N ALA A 93 -10.60 -7.32 1.39
CA ALA A 93 -9.47 -7.96 0.73
C ALA A 93 -9.32 -9.43 1.16
N LEU A 94 -9.47 -9.74 2.45
CA LEU A 94 -9.47 -11.11 2.97
C LEU A 94 -10.65 -11.93 2.45
N HIS A 95 -11.80 -11.31 2.19
CA HIS A 95 -12.94 -11.98 1.57
C HIS A 95 -12.67 -12.30 0.09
N VAL A 96 -12.12 -11.34 -0.66
CA VAL A 96 -11.81 -11.49 -2.09
C VAL A 96 -10.68 -12.51 -2.31
N GLU A 97 -9.65 -12.49 -1.47
CA GLU A 97 -8.50 -13.40 -1.57
C GLU A 97 -8.14 -13.96 -0.18
N PRO A 98 -8.76 -15.09 0.23
CA PRO A 98 -8.56 -15.68 1.54
C PRO A 98 -7.11 -16.09 1.87
N LYS A 99 -6.26 -16.32 0.86
CA LYS A 99 -4.83 -16.66 1.12
C LYS A 99 -4.09 -15.52 1.80
N LEU A 100 -4.55 -14.27 1.67
CA LEU A 100 -4.01 -13.14 2.40
C LEU A 100 -4.01 -13.37 3.93
N LYS A 101 -4.98 -14.11 4.46
CA LYS A 101 -5.04 -14.44 5.88
C LYS A 101 -3.85 -15.29 6.32
N TRP A 102 -3.50 -16.30 5.52
CA TRP A 102 -2.34 -17.15 5.79
C TRP A 102 -1.05 -16.31 5.80
N TRP A 103 -0.87 -15.41 4.83
CA TRP A 103 0.27 -14.50 4.79
C TRP A 103 0.34 -13.59 6.02
N ARG A 104 -0.79 -12.99 6.44
CA ARG A 104 -0.88 -12.18 7.66
C ARG A 104 -0.42 -12.96 8.89
N GLU A 105 -0.90 -14.20 9.05
CA GLU A 105 -0.56 -15.07 10.18
C GLU A 105 0.92 -15.49 10.18
N GLN A 106 1.48 -15.84 9.01
CA GLN A 106 2.90 -16.20 8.92
C GLN A 106 3.81 -15.00 9.23
N ILE A 107 3.53 -13.84 8.64
CA ILE A 107 4.31 -12.62 8.91
C ILE A 107 4.22 -12.26 10.40
N MET A 108 3.03 -12.36 11.01
CA MET A 108 2.85 -12.11 12.43
C MET A 108 3.63 -13.10 13.30
N SER A 109 3.61 -14.39 12.97
CA SER A 109 4.35 -15.42 13.70
C SER A 109 5.86 -15.21 13.63
N LEU A 110 6.39 -14.83 12.47
CA LEU A 110 7.82 -14.66 12.24
C LEU A 110 8.37 -13.33 12.81
N THR A 111 7.57 -12.27 12.77
CA THR A 111 8.02 -10.93 13.17
C THR A 111 7.57 -10.51 14.57
N GLY A 112 6.63 -11.25 15.17
CA GLY A 112 5.97 -10.87 16.43
C GLY A 112 5.12 -9.60 16.32
N THR A 113 4.86 -9.10 15.11
CA THR A 113 4.14 -7.84 14.87
C THR A 113 2.95 -8.11 13.96
N VAL A 114 1.79 -7.51 14.25
CA VAL A 114 0.64 -7.59 13.33
C VAL A 114 0.97 -6.78 12.07
N PRO A 115 1.04 -7.41 10.88
CA PRO A 115 1.32 -6.68 9.65
C PRO A 115 0.09 -5.89 9.21
N ALA A 116 0.32 -4.81 8.47
CA ALA A 116 -0.73 -4.02 7.85
C ALA A 116 -0.79 -4.28 6.35
N LEU A 117 -1.99 -4.41 5.80
CA LEU A 117 -2.20 -4.55 4.35
C LEU A 117 -2.06 -3.18 3.67
N ALA A 118 -1.24 -3.08 2.63
CA ALA A 118 -1.12 -1.86 1.84
C ALA A 118 -2.24 -1.75 0.80
N GLY A 119 -3.11 -0.75 0.94
CA GLY A 119 -4.22 -0.50 0.02
C GLY A 119 -5.18 -1.70 -0.07
N SER A 120 -5.54 -2.11 -1.29
CA SER A 120 -6.36 -3.32 -1.50
C SER A 120 -5.55 -4.63 -1.50
N GLY A 121 -4.25 -4.57 -1.18
CA GLY A 121 -3.33 -5.70 -1.27
C GLY A 121 -2.66 -5.83 -2.64
N SER A 122 -1.82 -6.85 -2.85
CA SER A 122 -1.54 -7.98 -1.95
C SER A 122 -0.42 -7.75 -0.94
N THR A 123 0.29 -6.62 -1.02
CA THR A 123 1.48 -6.36 -0.21
C THR A 123 1.13 -6.10 1.26
N TRP A 124 1.85 -6.77 2.15
CA TRP A 124 1.87 -6.52 3.58
C TRP A 124 3.09 -5.70 3.97
N PHE A 125 3.03 -4.99 5.08
CA PHE A 125 4.21 -4.33 5.66
C PHE A 125 4.22 -4.40 7.19
N VAL A 126 5.44 -4.38 7.73
CA VAL A 126 5.73 -4.26 9.16
C VAL A 126 6.75 -3.14 9.37
N GLU A 127 6.68 -2.44 10.50
CA GLU A 127 7.66 -1.43 10.86
C GLU A 127 8.99 -2.08 11.30
N GLY A 128 10.10 -1.45 10.91
CA GLY A 128 11.45 -1.90 11.12
C GLY A 128 12.03 -2.73 9.98
N GLU A 129 13.31 -3.05 10.13
CA GLU A 129 14.07 -3.99 9.29
C GLU A 129 13.87 -5.40 9.86
N ARG A 130 13.17 -6.24 9.11
CA ARG A 130 12.65 -7.56 9.54
C ARG A 130 12.88 -8.65 8.48
N ASP A 131 13.64 -8.35 7.44
CA ASP A 131 13.92 -9.24 6.32
C ASP A 131 14.60 -10.53 6.75
N ASP A 132 15.52 -10.47 7.74
CA ASP A 132 16.14 -11.65 8.35
C ASP A 132 15.11 -12.66 8.90
N ALA A 133 14.01 -12.17 9.49
CA ALA A 133 12.96 -13.01 10.06
C ALA A 133 12.02 -13.59 9.00
N LEU A 134 12.05 -13.07 7.77
CA LEU A 134 11.08 -13.36 6.71
C LEU A 134 11.68 -14.18 5.56
N VAL A 135 12.91 -14.68 5.73
CA VAL A 135 13.61 -15.50 4.72
C VAL A 135 12.77 -16.72 4.30
N GLU A 136 12.07 -17.37 5.23
CA GLU A 136 11.22 -18.53 4.94
C GLU A 136 10.12 -18.21 3.92
N LEU A 137 9.57 -16.99 3.96
CA LEU A 137 8.52 -16.55 3.05
C LEU A 137 9.01 -16.33 1.62
N ILE A 138 10.32 -16.11 1.43
CA ILE A 138 10.92 -16.05 0.09
C ILE A 138 10.84 -17.44 -0.57
N GLY A 139 11.01 -18.52 0.21
CA GLY A 139 10.82 -19.90 -0.25
C GLY A 139 9.39 -20.18 -0.74
N GLU A 140 8.42 -19.47 -0.17
CA GLU A 140 7.00 -19.50 -0.56
C GLU A 140 6.67 -18.53 -1.71
N GLY A 141 7.70 -17.93 -2.32
CA GLY A 141 7.60 -17.07 -3.49
C GLY A 141 7.32 -15.59 -3.19
N ALA A 142 7.39 -15.17 -1.92
CA ALA A 142 7.26 -13.74 -1.60
C ALA A 142 8.49 -12.95 -2.03
N VAL A 143 8.27 -11.71 -2.45
CA VAL A 143 9.33 -10.71 -2.55
C VAL A 143 9.36 -9.93 -1.23
N VAL A 144 10.49 -9.99 -0.53
CA VAL A 144 10.73 -9.25 0.70
C VAL A 144 11.66 -8.07 0.41
N HIS A 145 11.29 -6.87 0.84
CA HIS A 145 12.06 -5.65 0.57
C HIS A 145 12.05 -4.69 1.75
N VAL A 146 13.23 -4.23 2.17
CA VAL A 146 13.38 -3.19 3.19
C VAL A 146 13.31 -1.81 2.53
N ALA A 147 12.24 -1.06 2.85
CA ALA A 147 12.02 0.30 2.39
C ALA A 147 12.33 1.30 3.51
N ARG A 148 12.98 2.42 3.14
CA ARG A 148 13.29 3.52 4.05
C ARG A 148 12.66 4.80 3.50
N THR A 149 11.99 5.57 4.34
CA THR A 149 11.41 6.85 3.93
C THR A 149 12.50 7.82 3.50
N ARG A 150 12.18 8.69 2.55
CA ARG A 150 13.08 9.76 2.08
C ARG A 150 12.32 11.08 2.08
N LYS A 151 13.03 12.16 2.34
CA LYS A 151 12.49 13.51 2.13
C LYS A 151 12.15 13.67 0.64
N ALA A 152 10.99 14.26 0.36
CA ALA A 152 10.64 14.67 -1.00
C ALA A 152 11.69 15.66 -1.51
N MET A 153 12.06 15.54 -2.79
CA MET A 153 12.93 16.48 -3.49
C MET A 153 12.19 17.75 -3.87
#